data_AF-A0A7S7QGF6-F1
#
_entry.id   AF-A0A7S7QGF6-F1
#
_cell.length_a   1.000
_cell.length_b   1.000
_cell.length_c   1.000
_cell.angle_alpha   90.00
_cell.angle_beta   90.00
_cell.angle_gamma   90.00
#
_symmetry.space_group_name_H-M   'P 1'
#
loop_
_entity.id
_entity.type
_entity.pdbx_description
1 polymer ?
#
loop_
_entity_poly.entity_id
_entity_poly.type
_entity_poly.pdbx_seq_one_letter_code
_entity_poly.pdbx_strand_id
1 'polypeptide(L)'
;MGLFNELMSRLVNRVAAIGAAAASAALLAYFREQFAEGLKWLVSPIIRRLPWHREALAHSPQHGLSSNLTIADLFLLTTDGKRAVYAKAGDYVVGSEPLSSYFEGVTTSGDARNFATEMGVILETKTEHGFHVSEIDLGALLPAGTHFHNEYRAELYDSFTSEEEHWTQEIALPTKHFTLRVHFPKKRPPILLRCKRLVGLAEYQMKTSVRTATLFGRPSVMWEIKEPQLGEIYKLEWRW
;
A
#
# COMPACT_ATOMS: atom_id res chain seq x y z
N MET A 1 36.61 49.40 5.45
CA MET A 1 35.23 48.91 5.68
C MET A 1 34.84 47.66 4.85
N GLY A 2 35.77 46.96 4.16
CA GLY A 2 35.43 45.75 3.38
C GLY A 2 35.63 44.43 4.15
N LEU A 3 36.75 44.28 4.87
CA LEU A 3 37.14 43.00 5.49
C LEU A 3 36.22 42.54 6.65
N PHE A 4 35.69 43.48 7.44
CA PHE A 4 34.91 43.14 8.64
C PHE A 4 33.50 42.59 8.29
N ASN A 5 32.88 43.14 7.23
CA ASN A 5 31.60 42.64 6.72
C ASN A 5 31.74 41.25 6.07
N GLU A 6 32.89 40.96 5.46
CA GLU A 6 33.14 39.66 4.85
C GLU A 6 33.43 38.57 5.89
N LEU A 7 34.08 38.93 7.00
CA LEU A 7 34.31 38.00 8.11
C LEU A 7 33.01 37.69 8.86
N MET A 8 32.18 38.72 9.11
CA MET A 8 30.89 38.56 9.79
C MET A 8 29.88 37.79 8.94
N SER A 9 29.84 37.99 7.61
CA SER A 9 28.97 37.20 6.74
C SER A 9 29.39 35.73 6.70
N ARG A 10 30.69 35.43 6.67
CA ARG A 10 31.21 34.06 6.75
C ARG A 10 30.94 33.41 8.10
N LEU A 11 30.99 34.16 9.21
CA LEU A 11 30.70 33.65 10.55
C LEU A 11 29.20 33.36 10.72
N VAL A 12 28.33 34.28 10.29
CA VAL A 12 26.87 34.09 10.32
C VAL A 12 26.45 32.92 9.43
N ASN A 13 27.04 32.78 8.24
CA ASN A 13 26.77 31.63 7.36
C ASN A 13 27.25 30.31 7.96
N ARG A 14 28.37 30.29 8.68
CA ARG A 14 28.87 29.08 9.36
C ARG A 14 28.02 28.71 10.58
N VAL A 15 27.58 29.69 11.38
CA VAL A 15 26.70 29.43 12.53
C VAL A 15 25.29 29.00 12.08
N ALA A 16 24.76 29.60 11.01
CA ALA A 16 23.51 29.15 10.40
C ALA A 16 23.64 27.74 9.79
N ALA A 17 24.77 27.42 9.15
CA ALA A 17 25.02 26.09 8.61
C ALA A 17 25.19 25.03 9.71
N ILE A 18 25.85 25.36 10.82
CA ILE A 18 26.02 24.46 11.98
C ILE A 18 24.68 24.29 12.72
N GLY A 19 23.90 25.36 12.87
CA GLY A 19 22.55 25.29 13.46
C GLY A 19 21.57 24.49 12.60
N ALA A 20 21.60 24.67 11.28
CA ALA A 20 20.80 23.88 10.34
C ALA A 20 21.24 22.41 10.30
N ALA A 21 22.54 22.13 10.36
CA ALA A 21 23.07 20.76 10.40
C ALA A 21 22.76 20.06 11.74
N ALA A 22 22.84 20.77 12.86
CA ALA A 22 22.51 20.22 14.18
C ALA A 22 21.00 20.00 14.34
N ALA A 23 20.16 20.92 13.85
CA ALA A 23 18.71 20.73 13.80
C ALA A 23 18.33 19.58 12.86
N SER A 24 19.01 19.45 11.70
CA SER A 24 18.80 18.33 10.78
C SER A 24 19.27 17.00 11.38
N ALA A 25 20.39 16.98 12.11
CA ALA A 25 20.91 15.78 12.77
C ALA A 25 20.06 15.38 13.99
N ALA A 26 19.54 16.34 14.76
CA ALA A 26 18.64 16.09 15.87
C ALA A 26 17.25 15.65 15.39
N LEU A 27 16.74 16.24 14.31
CA LEU A 27 15.55 15.75 13.62
C LEU A 27 15.82 14.34 13.11
N LEU A 28 16.90 14.09 12.36
CA LEU A 28 17.27 12.76 11.87
C LEU A 28 17.51 11.72 12.97
N ALA A 29 17.96 12.12 14.17
CA ALA A 29 18.18 11.23 15.30
C ALA A 29 16.87 10.92 16.05
N TYR A 30 16.05 11.94 16.33
CA TYR A 30 14.70 11.79 16.91
C TYR A 30 13.79 10.99 15.98
N PHE A 31 13.93 11.23 14.68
CA PHE A 31 13.23 10.50 13.65
C PHE A 31 13.85 9.13 13.37
N ARG A 32 15.15 8.89 13.58
CA ARG A 32 15.79 7.59 13.28
C ARG A 32 15.13 6.41 13.99
N GLU A 33 14.66 6.59 15.22
CA GLU A 33 13.95 5.55 15.98
C GLU A 33 12.52 5.32 15.47
N GLN A 34 11.86 6.33 14.88
CA GLN A 34 10.56 6.19 14.18
C GLN A 34 10.72 5.85 12.68
N PHE A 35 11.91 6.05 12.11
CA PHE A 35 12.20 5.97 10.68
C PHE A 35 12.67 4.57 10.25
N ALA A 36 13.22 3.75 11.14
CA ALA A 36 13.78 2.45 10.74
C ALA A 36 12.73 1.47 10.16
N GLU A 37 11.48 1.57 10.62
CA GLU A 37 10.34 0.77 10.14
C GLU A 37 9.53 1.54 9.08
N GLY A 38 9.30 2.84 9.32
CA GLY A 38 8.51 3.71 8.44
C GLY A 38 9.19 4.19 7.16
N LEU A 39 10.52 4.07 7.00
CA LEU A 39 11.20 4.48 5.76
C LEU A 39 11.66 3.36 4.84
N LYS A 40 11.56 2.08 5.25
CA LYS A 40 11.77 0.98 4.28
C LYS A 40 10.86 1.13 3.05
N TRP A 41 9.63 1.61 3.21
CA TRP A 41 8.73 1.86 2.08
C TRP A 41 8.95 3.22 1.36
N LEU A 42 9.47 4.25 2.05
CA LEU A 42 9.74 5.59 1.50
C LEU A 42 11.04 5.68 0.68
N VAL A 43 12.07 4.90 1.02
CA VAL A 43 13.36 4.88 0.26
C VAL A 43 13.34 3.85 -0.89
N SER A 44 12.39 2.91 -0.90
CA SER A 44 12.24 1.86 -1.93
C SER A 44 11.70 2.22 -3.32
N PRO A 45 11.24 3.43 -3.69
CA PRO A 45 10.66 3.64 -5.03
C PRO A 45 11.64 3.48 -6.20
N ILE A 46 12.95 3.50 -5.98
CA ILE A 46 13.96 3.22 -7.01
C ILE A 46 14.03 1.72 -7.37
N ILE A 47 13.47 0.83 -6.53
CA ILE A 47 13.56 -0.64 -6.70
C ILE A 47 12.15 -1.28 -6.75
N ARG A 48 11.11 -0.57 -7.21
CA ARG A 48 9.76 -1.11 -7.37
C ARG A 48 9.60 -1.91 -8.68
N ARG A 49 10.32 -3.01 -8.80
CA ARG A 49 9.92 -4.07 -9.73
C ARG A 49 9.46 -5.28 -8.92
N LEU A 50 8.23 -5.19 -8.37
CA LEU A 50 7.51 -6.36 -7.87
C LEU A 50 7.42 -7.42 -8.97
N PRO A 51 7.11 -8.70 -8.66
CA PRO A 51 7.16 -9.78 -9.65
C PRO A 51 6.43 -9.47 -10.95
N TRP A 52 5.32 -8.73 -10.86
CA TRP A 52 4.51 -8.29 -12.00
C TRP A 52 5.00 -7.04 -12.75
N HIS A 53 6.04 -6.37 -12.25
CA HIS A 53 6.66 -5.15 -12.83
C HIS A 53 8.03 -5.42 -13.48
N ARG A 54 8.56 -6.65 -13.46
CA ARG A 54 9.78 -6.97 -14.19
C ARG A 54 9.50 -6.85 -15.71
N GLU A 55 10.30 -6.02 -16.39
CA GLU A 55 10.18 -5.67 -17.82
C GLU A 55 9.89 -6.87 -18.76
N ALA A 56 9.00 -6.61 -19.72
CA ALA A 56 8.95 -7.20 -21.06
C ALA A 56 8.47 -8.67 -21.21
N LEU A 57 7.14 -8.82 -21.26
CA LEU A 57 6.41 -9.35 -22.44
C LEU A 57 6.56 -10.82 -22.86
N ALA A 58 6.74 -11.77 -21.94
CA ALA A 58 6.44 -13.16 -22.31
C ALA A 58 5.99 -14.12 -21.18
N HIS A 59 6.29 -13.85 -19.91
CA HIS A 59 6.11 -14.90 -18.87
C HIS A 59 5.64 -14.42 -17.49
N SER A 60 5.15 -13.17 -17.32
CA SER A 60 4.44 -12.85 -16.08
C SER A 60 3.11 -13.60 -16.10
N PRO A 61 2.82 -14.48 -15.13
CA PRO A 61 1.63 -15.32 -15.15
C PRO A 61 0.34 -14.50 -15.21
N GLN A 62 0.34 -13.24 -14.76
CA GLN A 62 -0.83 -12.36 -14.85
C GLN A 62 -0.91 -11.50 -16.13
N HIS A 63 -0.06 -11.73 -17.14
CA HIS A 63 -0.24 -11.11 -18.46
C HIS A 63 -1.58 -11.54 -19.04
N GLY A 64 -2.39 -10.56 -19.46
CA GLY A 64 -3.74 -10.80 -19.94
C GLY A 64 -4.80 -10.86 -18.84
N LEU A 65 -4.48 -10.82 -17.55
CA LEU A 65 -5.51 -10.73 -16.51
C LEU A 65 -5.98 -9.28 -16.33
N SER A 66 -7.30 -9.08 -16.23
CA SER A 66 -7.91 -7.79 -15.90
C SER A 66 -9.02 -7.96 -14.87
N SER A 67 -9.42 -6.86 -14.23
CA SER A 67 -10.52 -6.85 -13.27
C SER A 67 -11.58 -5.81 -13.64
N ASN A 68 -12.86 -6.21 -13.57
CA ASN A 68 -13.96 -5.26 -13.69
C ASN A 68 -14.16 -4.49 -12.38
N LEU A 69 -14.08 -5.19 -11.26
CA LEU A 69 -14.25 -4.65 -9.93
C LEU A 69 -13.26 -5.33 -8.98
N THR A 70 -12.47 -4.52 -8.29
CA THR A 70 -11.63 -4.95 -7.18
C THR A 70 -12.08 -4.22 -5.92
N ILE A 71 -12.29 -4.97 -4.84
CA ILE A 71 -12.57 -4.41 -3.53
C ILE A 71 -11.52 -4.91 -2.55
N ALA A 72 -10.82 -3.99 -1.90
CA ALA A 72 -9.82 -4.30 -0.90
C ALA A 72 -10.29 -3.79 0.46
N ASP A 73 -10.59 -4.73 1.35
CA ASP A 73 -11.02 -4.51 2.72
C ASP A 73 -9.87 -4.69 3.72
N LEU A 74 -9.81 -3.78 4.68
CA LEU A 74 -9.00 -3.90 5.87
C LEU A 74 -9.89 -3.82 7.11
N PHE A 75 -10.04 -4.93 7.82
CA PHE A 75 -10.78 -5.01 9.06
C PHE A 75 -9.84 -4.87 10.25
N LEU A 76 -9.81 -3.69 10.85
CA LEU A 76 -9.09 -3.44 12.10
C LEU A 76 -9.90 -4.07 13.24
N LEU A 77 -9.41 -5.18 13.79
CA LEU A 77 -10.18 -6.03 14.70
C LEU A 77 -10.09 -5.55 16.15
N THR A 78 -8.91 -5.10 16.57
CA THR A 78 -8.63 -4.70 17.94
C THR A 78 -8.40 -3.20 18.05
N THR A 79 -8.78 -2.64 19.20
CA THR A 79 -8.61 -1.20 19.47
C THR A 79 -7.14 -0.81 19.65
N ASP A 80 -6.26 -1.74 20.00
CA ASP A 80 -4.81 -1.47 20.06
C ASP A 80 -4.14 -1.50 18.66
N GLY A 81 -4.88 -1.92 17.62
CA GLY A 81 -4.35 -2.02 16.25
C GLY A 81 -3.41 -3.19 16.01
N LYS A 82 -3.29 -4.12 16.97
CA LYS A 82 -2.42 -5.29 16.87
C LYS A 82 -2.96 -6.41 16.00
N ARG A 83 -4.25 -6.42 15.69
CA ARG A 83 -4.84 -7.44 14.81
C ARG A 83 -5.73 -6.79 13.77
N ALA A 84 -5.50 -7.17 12.52
CA ALA A 84 -6.37 -6.85 11.41
C ALA A 84 -6.53 -8.05 10.46
N VAL A 85 -7.55 -8.00 9.63
CA VAL A 85 -7.73 -8.94 8.51
C VAL A 85 -7.79 -8.13 7.24
N TYR A 86 -6.97 -8.51 6.27
CA TYR A 86 -7.07 -8.06 4.90
C TYR A 86 -7.88 -9.06 4.08
N ALA A 87 -8.77 -8.54 3.24
CA ALA A 87 -9.46 -9.32 2.23
C ALA A 87 -9.52 -8.52 0.93
N LYS A 88 -9.14 -9.11 -0.19
CA LYS A 88 -9.26 -8.51 -1.51
C LYS A 88 -10.06 -9.42 -2.40
N ALA A 89 -11.25 -8.96 -2.76
CA ALA A 89 -12.15 -9.61 -3.68
C ALA A 89 -12.00 -8.97 -5.07
N GLY A 90 -12.02 -9.80 -6.11
CA GLY A 90 -11.91 -9.34 -7.49
C GLY A 90 -12.79 -10.14 -8.44
N ASP A 91 -13.42 -9.42 -9.37
CA ASP A 91 -14.08 -10.00 -10.54
C ASP A 91 -13.12 -9.91 -11.73
N TYR A 92 -12.51 -11.04 -12.06
CA TYR A 92 -11.44 -11.13 -13.04
C TYR A 92 -11.92 -11.62 -14.39
N VAL A 93 -11.21 -11.18 -15.44
CA VAL A 93 -11.39 -11.63 -16.82
C VAL A 93 -10.02 -12.03 -17.37
N VAL A 94 -9.92 -13.29 -17.80
CA VAL A 94 -8.76 -13.79 -18.53
C VAL A 94 -8.80 -13.18 -19.93
N GLY A 95 -7.71 -12.53 -20.32
CA GLY A 95 -7.58 -11.80 -21.58
C GLY A 95 -7.21 -12.73 -22.73
N SER A 96 -6.15 -12.38 -23.47
CA SER A 96 -5.80 -13.05 -24.72
C SER A 96 -5.13 -14.41 -24.56
N GLU A 97 -4.46 -14.66 -23.43
CA GLU A 97 -3.72 -15.89 -23.19
C GLU A 97 -4.37 -16.69 -22.05
N PRO A 98 -4.36 -18.04 -22.12
CA PRO A 98 -4.84 -18.86 -21.03
C PRO A 98 -4.06 -18.62 -19.73
N LEU A 99 -4.75 -18.70 -18.60
CA LEU A 99 -4.22 -18.38 -17.27
C LEU A 99 -4.22 -19.61 -16.37
N SER A 100 -3.08 -19.98 -15.80
CA SER A 100 -2.96 -21.06 -14.81
C SER A 100 -2.62 -20.56 -13.41
N SER A 101 -1.90 -19.45 -13.30
CA SER A 101 -1.57 -18.84 -12.01
C SER A 101 -1.54 -17.32 -12.11
N TYR A 102 -1.54 -16.63 -10.97
CA TYR A 102 -1.38 -15.19 -10.89
C TYR A 102 -0.89 -14.79 -9.50
N PHE A 103 -0.58 -13.50 -9.28
CA PHE A 103 -0.13 -13.03 -7.97
C PHE A 103 -1.16 -12.13 -7.29
N GLU A 104 -1.22 -12.25 -5.97
CA GLU A 104 -1.89 -11.31 -5.08
C GLU A 104 -0.93 -10.79 -4.02
N GLY A 105 -1.21 -9.61 -3.47
CA GLY A 105 -0.27 -8.97 -2.56
C GLY A 105 -0.92 -8.05 -1.54
N VAL A 106 -0.35 -8.03 -0.33
CA VAL A 106 -0.75 -7.15 0.77
C VAL A 106 0.46 -6.47 1.38
N THR A 107 0.31 -5.21 1.80
CA THR A 107 1.31 -4.47 2.56
C THR A 107 1.00 -4.50 4.05
N THR A 108 2.05 -4.57 4.86
CA THR A 108 1.96 -4.41 6.31
C THR A 108 3.29 -3.87 6.85
N SER A 109 3.22 -3.09 7.92
CA SER A 109 4.39 -2.67 8.72
C SER A 109 4.80 -3.74 9.74
N GLY A 110 3.88 -4.60 10.14
CA GLY A 110 4.10 -5.69 11.09
C GLY A 110 4.26 -7.02 10.35
N ASP A 111 3.60 -8.06 10.87
CA ASP A 111 3.63 -9.40 10.30
C ASP A 111 2.34 -9.75 9.56
N ALA A 112 2.43 -10.62 8.55
CA ALA A 112 1.29 -11.13 7.79
C ALA A 112 1.34 -12.65 7.74
N ARG A 113 0.22 -13.29 8.10
CA ARG A 113 0.11 -14.75 8.25
C ARG A 113 -1.24 -15.25 7.74
N ASN A 114 -1.40 -16.58 7.74
CA ASN A 114 -2.67 -17.25 7.46
C ASN A 114 -3.27 -16.80 6.12
N PHE A 115 -2.41 -16.73 5.10
CA PHE A 115 -2.82 -16.40 3.74
C PHE A 115 -3.79 -17.45 3.21
N ALA A 116 -4.87 -17.01 2.56
CA ALA A 116 -5.88 -17.89 1.99
C ALA A 116 -6.44 -17.29 0.70
N THR A 117 -6.96 -18.17 -0.15
CA THR A 117 -7.63 -17.83 -1.41
C THR A 117 -8.88 -18.69 -1.54
N GLU A 118 -9.97 -18.14 -2.07
CA GLU A 118 -11.19 -18.92 -2.33
C GLU A 118 -11.07 -19.78 -3.60
N MET A 119 -10.31 -19.30 -4.58
CA MET A 119 -10.04 -19.96 -5.84
C MET A 119 -8.57 -20.35 -5.93
N GLY A 120 -8.32 -21.61 -6.25
CA GLY A 120 -6.97 -22.15 -6.39
C GLY A 120 -6.29 -22.48 -5.06
N VAL A 121 -4.96 -22.55 -5.11
CA VAL A 121 -4.08 -22.78 -3.96
C VAL A 121 -2.93 -21.79 -3.96
N ILE A 122 -2.51 -21.34 -2.79
CA ILE A 122 -1.32 -20.51 -2.65
C ILE A 122 -0.09 -21.43 -2.71
N LEU A 123 0.75 -21.26 -3.72
CA LEU A 123 1.98 -22.04 -3.89
C LEU A 123 3.08 -21.56 -2.96
N GLU A 124 3.28 -20.24 -2.92
CA GLU A 124 4.32 -19.59 -2.13
C GLU A 124 3.92 -18.15 -1.81
N THR A 125 4.33 -17.67 -0.62
CA THR A 125 4.27 -16.26 -0.26
C THR A 125 5.67 -15.74 0.03
N LYS A 126 6.10 -14.72 -0.71
CA LYS A 126 7.40 -14.05 -0.55
C LYS A 126 7.22 -12.62 -0.08
N THR A 127 8.14 -12.13 0.74
CA THR A 127 8.22 -10.71 1.05
C THR A 127 9.11 -10.00 0.04
N GLU A 128 8.53 -9.14 -0.78
CA GLU A 128 9.22 -8.36 -1.79
C GLU A 128 8.88 -6.88 -1.65
N HIS A 129 9.89 -6.04 -1.46
CA HIS A 129 9.73 -4.58 -1.44
C HIS A 129 8.64 -4.04 -0.49
N GLY A 130 8.42 -4.71 0.65
CA GLY A 130 7.40 -4.35 1.64
C GLY A 130 6.00 -4.92 1.37
N PHE A 131 5.87 -5.77 0.36
CA PHE A 131 4.65 -6.53 0.07
C PHE A 131 4.87 -8.00 0.43
N HIS A 132 3.85 -8.63 0.99
CA HIS A 132 3.74 -10.09 1.00
C HIS A 132 2.98 -10.51 -0.25
N VAL A 133 3.71 -11.09 -1.19
CA VAL A 133 3.23 -11.49 -2.51
C VAL A 133 3.03 -12.99 -2.55
N SER A 134 1.80 -13.41 -2.81
CA SER A 134 1.41 -14.82 -2.92
C SER A 134 1.18 -15.20 -4.38
N GLU A 135 1.79 -16.30 -4.83
CA GLU A 135 1.45 -16.95 -6.10
C GLU A 135 0.24 -17.87 -5.89
N ILE A 136 -0.80 -17.67 -6.69
CA ILE A 136 -2.03 -18.47 -6.66
C ILE A 136 -2.07 -19.32 -7.93
N ASP A 137 -2.02 -20.64 -7.77
CA ASP A 137 -2.31 -21.62 -8.82
C ASP A 137 -3.81 -21.88 -8.84
N LEU A 138 -4.44 -21.67 -9.99
CA LEU A 138 -5.89 -21.81 -10.18
C LEU A 138 -6.33 -23.28 -10.22
N GLY A 139 -5.40 -24.24 -10.27
CA GLY A 139 -5.65 -25.68 -10.36
C GLY A 139 -6.18 -26.13 -11.72
N ALA A 140 -6.34 -25.20 -12.67
CA ALA A 140 -6.77 -25.43 -14.03
C ALA A 140 -6.21 -24.33 -14.94
N LEU A 141 -6.01 -24.68 -16.22
CA LEU A 141 -5.72 -23.70 -17.25
C LEU A 141 -7.02 -23.04 -17.71
N LEU A 142 -7.27 -21.80 -17.28
CA LEU A 142 -8.45 -21.04 -17.65
C LEU A 142 -8.28 -20.46 -19.07
N PRO A 143 -9.18 -20.75 -20.03
CA PRO A 143 -9.10 -20.18 -21.37
C PRO A 143 -9.30 -18.66 -21.40
N ALA A 144 -8.84 -18.04 -22.50
CA ALA A 144 -9.15 -16.66 -22.84
C ALA A 144 -10.67 -16.37 -22.77
N GLY A 145 -11.04 -15.22 -22.21
CA GLY A 145 -12.43 -14.80 -22.00
C GLY A 145 -13.11 -15.42 -20.77
N THR A 146 -12.44 -16.29 -20.01
CA THR A 146 -12.99 -16.84 -18.77
C THR A 146 -13.17 -15.74 -17.73
N HIS A 147 -14.36 -15.71 -17.11
CA HIS A 147 -14.64 -14.89 -15.95
C HIS A 147 -14.53 -15.73 -14.69
N PHE A 148 -13.86 -15.20 -13.68
CA PHE A 148 -13.82 -15.84 -12.38
C PHE A 148 -13.81 -14.81 -11.25
N HIS A 149 -14.27 -15.24 -10.10
CA HIS A 149 -14.21 -14.48 -8.86
C HIS A 149 -13.16 -15.11 -7.95
N ASN A 150 -12.39 -14.28 -7.26
CA ASN A 150 -11.57 -14.76 -6.16
C ASN A 150 -11.56 -13.76 -5.01
N GLU A 151 -11.41 -14.26 -3.80
CA GLU A 151 -11.09 -13.49 -2.62
C GLU A 151 -9.79 -14.00 -1.99
N TYR A 152 -8.80 -13.11 -1.90
CA TYR A 152 -7.51 -13.34 -1.24
C TYR A 152 -7.52 -12.71 0.14
N ARG A 153 -7.08 -13.44 1.17
CA ARG A 153 -7.10 -13.01 2.57
C ARG A 153 -5.75 -13.17 3.24
N ALA A 154 -5.49 -12.31 4.22
CA ALA A 154 -4.36 -12.43 5.14
C ALA A 154 -4.72 -11.88 6.52
N GLU A 155 -4.17 -12.47 7.57
CA GLU A 155 -4.22 -11.88 8.91
C GLU A 155 -2.97 -11.02 9.14
N LEU A 156 -3.18 -9.80 9.62
CA LEU A 156 -2.12 -8.82 9.87
C LEU A 156 -1.96 -8.61 11.38
N TYR A 157 -0.71 -8.66 11.84
CA TYR A 157 -0.34 -8.59 13.24
C TYR A 157 0.59 -7.40 13.51
N ASP A 158 0.36 -6.70 14.62
CA ASP A 158 1.14 -5.55 15.09
C ASP A 158 1.36 -4.47 14.02
N SER A 159 0.36 -4.28 13.14
CA SER A 159 0.51 -3.46 11.93
C SER A 159 -0.05 -2.04 12.04
N PHE A 160 -0.93 -1.76 13.01
CA PHE A 160 -1.64 -0.48 13.11
C PHE A 160 -1.61 0.13 14.52
N THR A 161 -0.46 0.05 15.19
CA THR A 161 -0.29 0.38 16.61
C THR A 161 0.05 1.85 16.90
N SER A 162 0.36 2.64 15.88
CA SER A 162 0.77 4.05 15.95
C SER A 162 -0.43 4.99 16.03
N GLU A 163 -0.18 6.27 16.34
CA GLU A 163 -1.20 7.33 16.35
C GLU A 163 -1.62 7.76 14.94
N GLU A 164 -0.64 7.85 14.04
CA GLU A 164 -0.84 8.10 12.62
C GLU A 164 -0.54 6.82 11.86
N GLU A 165 -1.49 6.40 11.04
CA GLU A 165 -1.44 5.13 10.34
C GLU A 165 -1.78 5.29 8.88
N HIS A 166 -1.40 4.28 8.10
CA HIS A 166 -1.76 4.24 6.71
C HIS A 166 -1.85 2.82 6.19
N TRP A 167 -2.51 2.68 5.06
CA TRP A 167 -2.53 1.46 4.29
C TRP A 167 -2.46 1.75 2.80
N THR A 168 -1.75 0.90 2.07
CA THR A 168 -1.47 1.07 0.64
C THR A 168 -1.96 -0.13 -0.15
N GLN A 169 -2.55 0.14 -1.31
CA GLN A 169 -2.89 -0.87 -2.30
C GLN A 169 -2.29 -0.48 -3.65
N GLU A 170 -1.51 -1.39 -4.23
CA GLU A 170 -1.05 -1.26 -5.61
C GLU A 170 -2.06 -1.86 -6.59
N ILE A 171 -2.18 -1.23 -7.75
CA ILE A 171 -2.93 -1.73 -8.90
C ILE A 171 -1.99 -2.56 -9.77
N ALA A 172 -1.98 -3.86 -9.54
CA ALA A 172 -1.07 -4.80 -10.22
C ALA A 172 -1.60 -5.30 -11.59
N LEU A 173 -2.87 -5.02 -11.91
CA LEU A 173 -3.52 -5.43 -13.16
C LEU A 173 -4.54 -4.37 -13.61
N PRO A 174 -4.84 -4.28 -14.92
CA PRO A 174 -5.85 -3.37 -15.44
C PRO A 174 -7.18 -3.55 -14.72
N THR A 175 -7.63 -2.51 -14.02
CA THR A 175 -8.82 -2.55 -13.17
C THR A 175 -9.76 -1.42 -13.56
N LYS A 176 -11.04 -1.72 -13.82
CA LYS A 176 -12.03 -0.67 -14.19
C LYS A 176 -12.54 0.10 -12.99
N HIS A 177 -12.81 -0.59 -11.88
CA HIS A 177 -13.25 0.03 -10.64
C HIS A 177 -12.53 -0.57 -9.44
N PHE A 178 -11.99 0.30 -8.59
CA PHE A 178 -11.33 -0.10 -7.37
C PHE A 178 -11.99 0.58 -6.17
N THR A 179 -12.29 -0.20 -5.13
CA THR A 179 -12.78 0.31 -3.86
C THR A 179 -11.85 -0.12 -2.74
N LEU A 180 -11.29 0.86 -2.04
CA LEU A 180 -10.54 0.64 -0.81
C LEU A 180 -11.46 0.89 0.38
N ARG A 181 -11.58 -0.08 1.28
CA ARG A 181 -12.42 0.01 2.48
C ARG A 181 -11.60 -0.31 3.72
N VAL A 182 -11.71 0.54 4.74
CA VAL A 182 -11.12 0.28 6.06
C VAL A 182 -12.23 0.32 7.10
N HIS A 183 -12.34 -0.77 7.85
CA HIS A 183 -13.32 -0.96 8.91
C HIS A 183 -12.66 -0.83 10.27
N PHE A 184 -13.06 0.19 11.03
CA PHE A 184 -12.43 0.55 12.28
C PHE A 184 -13.15 -0.11 13.47
N PRO A 185 -12.45 -0.34 14.60
CA PRO A 185 -13.10 -0.75 15.83
C PRO A 185 -14.05 0.35 16.30
N LYS A 186 -15.24 -0.01 16.79
CA LYS A 186 -16.25 0.97 17.28
C LYS A 186 -15.70 1.97 18.29
N LYS A 187 -14.75 1.54 19.13
CA LYS A 187 -14.15 2.34 20.20
C LYS A 187 -12.90 3.13 19.77
N ARG A 188 -12.46 3.01 18.51
CA ARG A 188 -11.31 3.73 17.95
C ARG A 188 -11.55 4.08 16.47
N PRO A 189 -12.55 4.94 16.16
CA PRO A 189 -12.77 5.43 14.80
C PRO A 189 -11.67 6.43 14.40
N PRO A 190 -11.44 6.67 13.10
CA PRO A 190 -10.46 7.65 12.65
C PRO A 190 -11.00 9.07 12.83
N ILE A 191 -10.14 10.00 13.24
CA ILE A 191 -10.45 11.44 13.40
C ILE A 191 -10.07 12.22 12.15
N LEU A 192 -8.97 11.85 11.49
CA LEU A 192 -8.49 12.48 10.26
C LEU A 192 -8.28 11.44 9.18
N LEU A 193 -8.57 11.82 7.93
CA LEU A 193 -8.41 10.98 6.75
C LEU A 193 -7.72 11.76 5.64
N ARG A 194 -6.73 11.14 4.99
CA ARG A 194 -6.08 11.68 3.80
C ARG A 194 -5.92 10.58 2.77
N CYS A 195 -6.24 10.91 1.52
CA CYS A 195 -6.08 10.01 0.40
C CYS A 195 -4.98 10.53 -0.51
N LYS A 196 -4.02 9.66 -0.82
CA LYS A 196 -2.88 9.98 -1.64
C LYS A 196 -2.71 8.95 -2.73
N ARG A 197 -2.24 9.41 -3.87
CA ARG A 197 -1.78 8.57 -4.96
C ARG A 197 -0.26 8.70 -5.04
N LEU A 198 0.44 7.59 -5.12
CA LEU A 198 1.89 7.54 -5.20
C LEU A 198 2.30 7.14 -6.61
N VAL A 199 3.06 8.01 -7.27
CA VAL A 199 3.65 7.75 -8.59
C VAL A 199 5.17 7.90 -8.44
N GLY A 200 5.88 6.77 -8.47
CA GLY A 200 7.30 6.74 -8.08
C GLY A 200 7.50 7.24 -6.64
N LEU A 201 8.28 8.32 -6.50
CA LEU A 201 8.58 8.99 -5.21
C LEU A 201 7.58 10.09 -4.85
N ALA A 202 6.73 10.51 -5.79
CA ALA A 202 5.85 11.65 -5.59
C ALA A 202 4.52 11.22 -4.96
N GLU A 203 4.15 11.89 -3.86
CA GLU A 203 2.82 11.77 -3.27
C GLU A 203 1.91 12.90 -3.79
N TYR A 204 0.77 12.53 -4.36
CA TYR A 204 -0.25 13.46 -4.83
C TYR A 204 -1.48 13.34 -3.94
N GLN A 205 -1.81 14.41 -3.23
CA GLN A 205 -3.05 14.48 -2.47
C GLN A 205 -4.24 14.42 -3.44
N MET A 206 -5.11 13.45 -3.23
CA MET A 206 -6.31 13.26 -4.04
C MET A 206 -7.45 14.09 -3.46
N LYS A 207 -8.29 14.66 -4.34
CA LYS A 207 -9.55 15.29 -3.92
C LYS A 207 -10.43 14.21 -3.30
N THR A 208 -10.86 14.41 -2.06
CA THR A 208 -11.46 13.37 -1.22
C THR A 208 -12.81 12.93 -1.79
N SER A 209 -12.85 11.77 -2.47
CA SER A 209 -14.08 11.02 -2.78
C SER A 209 -14.46 10.02 -1.68
N VAL A 210 -13.79 10.12 -0.53
CA VAL A 210 -13.99 9.24 0.62
C VAL A 210 -15.36 9.46 1.22
N ARG A 211 -16.02 8.35 1.54
CA ARG A 211 -17.26 8.32 2.30
C ARG A 211 -17.03 7.61 3.61
N THR A 212 -17.52 8.19 4.69
CA THR A 212 -17.66 7.50 5.97
C THR A 212 -19.04 6.86 6.04
N ALA A 213 -19.10 5.60 6.43
CA ALA A 213 -20.34 4.83 6.51
C ALA A 213 -20.27 3.82 7.66
N THR A 214 -21.40 3.22 8.01
CA THR A 214 -21.40 2.03 8.86
C THR A 214 -21.58 0.81 7.97
N LEU A 215 -20.55 -0.02 7.87
CA LEU A 215 -20.57 -1.29 7.12
C LEU A 215 -20.32 -2.43 8.08
N PHE A 216 -21.06 -3.53 7.97
CA PHE A 216 -20.96 -4.69 8.88
C PHE A 216 -21.07 -4.30 10.37
N GLY A 217 -21.85 -3.25 10.66
CA GLY A 217 -22.00 -2.70 12.01
C GLY A 217 -20.77 -1.98 12.56
N ARG A 218 -19.79 -1.63 11.73
CA ARG A 218 -18.54 -0.94 12.10
C ARG A 218 -18.40 0.42 11.42
N PRO A 219 -17.83 1.43 12.10
CA PRO A 219 -17.42 2.66 11.43
C PRO A 219 -16.42 2.31 10.34
N SER A 220 -16.69 2.76 9.12
CA SER A 220 -15.96 2.36 7.93
C SER A 220 -15.69 3.57 7.05
N VAL A 221 -14.54 3.52 6.39
CA VAL A 221 -14.12 4.49 5.39
C VAL A 221 -14.09 3.77 4.06
N MET A 222 -14.70 4.36 3.04
CA MET A 222 -14.77 3.82 1.69
C MET A 222 -14.22 4.85 0.71
N TRP A 223 -13.26 4.43 -0.10
CA TRP A 223 -12.66 5.23 -1.14
C TRP A 223 -12.86 4.54 -2.50
N GLU A 224 -13.77 5.09 -3.30
CA GLU A 224 -14.02 4.63 -4.66
C GLU A 224 -13.12 5.36 -5.66
N ILE A 225 -12.45 4.57 -6.50
CA ILE A 225 -11.52 5.02 -7.54
C ILE A 225 -11.98 4.42 -8.86
N LYS A 226 -12.33 5.29 -9.81
CA LYS A 226 -12.72 4.90 -11.17
C LYS A 226 -11.48 4.91 -12.06
N GLU A 227 -11.35 3.88 -12.90
CA GLU A 227 -10.25 3.72 -13.84
C GLU A 227 -8.86 3.95 -13.21
N PRO A 228 -8.56 3.25 -12.09
CA PRO A 228 -7.24 3.33 -11.48
C PRO A 228 -6.15 2.96 -12.49
N GLN A 229 -5.05 3.72 -12.51
CA GLN A 229 -3.98 3.43 -13.46
C GLN A 229 -3.15 2.24 -12.98
N LEU A 230 -2.75 1.40 -13.93
CA LEU A 230 -1.86 0.28 -13.68
C LEU A 230 -0.52 0.76 -13.10
N GLY A 231 -0.04 0.09 -12.05
CA GLY A 231 1.21 0.40 -11.36
C GLY A 231 1.15 1.59 -10.40
N GLU A 232 -0.01 2.26 -10.28
CA GLU A 232 -0.19 3.26 -9.22
C GLU A 232 -0.44 2.59 -7.86
N ILE A 233 0.00 3.29 -6.81
CA ILE A 233 -0.29 2.92 -5.43
C ILE A 233 -1.23 3.95 -4.83
N TYR A 234 -2.32 3.46 -4.25
CA TYR A 234 -3.31 4.27 -3.54
C TYR A 234 -3.08 4.09 -2.04
N LYS A 235 -2.92 5.22 -1.33
CA LYS A 235 -2.63 5.27 0.10
C LYS A 235 -3.75 5.98 0.83
N LEU A 236 -4.36 5.30 1.78
CA LEU A 236 -5.28 5.88 2.75
C LEU A 236 -4.53 6.07 4.06
N GLU A 237 -4.38 7.31 4.51
CA GLU A 237 -3.80 7.67 5.80
C GLU A 237 -4.92 8.06 6.75
N TRP A 238 -4.76 7.72 8.03
CA TRP A 238 -5.63 8.17 9.09
C TRP A 238 -4.89 8.49 10.38
N ARG A 239 -5.56 9.25 11.23
CA ARG A 239 -5.19 9.41 12.63
C ARG A 239 -6.34 8.90 13.49
N TRP A 240 -6.03 8.16 14.55
CA TRP A 240 -7.01 7.63 15.50
C TRP A 240 -7.64 8.67 16.39
#